data_AF-Q04103-F1
#
_entry.id   AF-Q04103-F1
#
_cell.length_a   1.000
_cell.length_b   1.000
_cell.length_c   1.000
_cell.angle_alpha   90.00
_cell.angle_beta   90.00
_cell.angle_gamma   90.00
#
_symmetry.space_group_name_H-M   'P 1'
#
loop_
_entity.id
_entity.type
_entity.pdbx_description
1 polymer ?
#
loop_
_entity_poly.entity_id
_entity_poly.type
_entity_poly.pdbx_seq_one_letter_code
_entity_poly.pdbx_strand_id
1 'polypeptide(L)' 'DKDVQGWGENDRGVSFTFGAEVVAKFLHKHDLDLICRAHQVVEDGYEFFAKRQLVTLF' A
#
# COMPACT_ATOMS: atom_id res chain seq x y z
N ASP A 1 4.19 5.27 -5.43
CA ASP A 1 3.74 6.54 -6.00
C ASP A 1 2.22 6.64 -5.81
N LYS A 2 1.71 7.79 -5.36
CA LYS A 2 0.27 7.92 -5.04
C LYS A 2 -0.60 7.85 -6.32
N ASP A 3 0.03 7.99 -7.48
CA ASP A 3 -0.62 7.98 -8.80
C ASP A 3 -0.54 6.63 -9.55
N VAL A 4 0.10 5.60 -8.98
CA VAL A 4 0.15 4.26 -9.60
C VAL A 4 -1.26 3.67 -9.67
N GLN A 5 -1.73 3.42 -10.90
CA GLN A 5 -2.90 2.59 -11.17
C GLN A 5 -2.46 1.15 -11.39
N GLY A 6 -3.00 0.21 -10.60
CA GLY A 6 -2.61 -1.20 -10.69
C GLY A 6 -1.22 -1.48 -10.13
N TRP A 7 -0.33 -2.06 -10.94
CA TRP A 7 1.05 -2.39 -10.57
C TRP A 7 2.04 -1.50 -11.32
N GLY A 8 3.12 -1.10 -10.66
CA GLY A 8 4.20 -0.32 -11.26
C GLY A 8 5.57 -0.91 -10.96
N GLU A 9 6.58 -0.46 -11.70
CA GLU A 9 7.97 -0.75 -11.38
C GLU A 9 8.34 -0.16 -10.00
N ASN A 10 9.36 -0.74 -9.38
CA ASN A 10 9.88 -0.30 -8.09
C ASN A 10 11.28 0.27 -8.28
N ASP A 11 11.50 1.52 -7.89
CA ASP A 11 12.80 2.20 -7.93
C ASP A 11 13.88 1.45 -7.13
N ARG A 12 13.48 0.56 -6.21
CA ARG A 12 14.40 -0.33 -5.48
C ARG A 12 14.95 -1.49 -6.34
N GLY A 13 14.48 -1.66 -7.57
CA GLY A 13 14.91 -2.71 -8.50
C GLY A 13 14.46 -4.13 -8.12
N VAL A 14 13.63 -4.27 -7.08
CA VAL A 14 13.10 -5.54 -6.59
C VAL A 14 11.61 -5.42 -6.32
N SER A 15 10.86 -6.44 -6.77
CA SER A 15 9.40 -6.48 -6.67
C SER A 15 8.71 -5.28 -7.36
N PHE A 16 7.48 -4.96 -6.97
CA PHE A 16 6.61 -4.01 -7.65
C PHE A 16 6.02 -3.00 -6.67
N THR A 17 5.63 -1.84 -7.18
CA THR A 17 4.72 -0.93 -6.48
C THR A 17 3.27 -1.27 -6.83
N PHE A 18 2.33 -0.91 -5.96
CA PHE A 18 0.91 -1.19 -6.18
C PHE A 18 0.03 -0.01 -5.75
N GLY A 19 -1.04 0.21 -6.52
CA GLY A 19 -2.02 1.26 -6.31
C GLY A 19 -3.13 0.88 -5.32
N ALA A 20 -3.99 1.85 -5.02
CA ALA A 20 -5.11 1.69 -4.09
C ALA A 20 -6.13 0.63 -4.54
N GLU A 21 -6.30 0.44 -5.84
CA GLU A 21 -7.21 -0.59 -6.38
C GLU A 21 -6.74 -2.01 -6.04
N VAL A 22 -5.43 -2.26 -6.07
CA VAL A 22 -4.86 -3.57 -5.72
C VAL A 22 -5.12 -3.89 -4.24
N VAL A 23 -4.96 -2.89 -3.37
CA VAL A 23 -5.30 -2.99 -1.94
C VAL A 23 -6.77 -3.36 -1.76
N ALA A 24 -7.69 -2.61 -2.39
CA ALA A 24 -9.12 -2.85 -2.26
C ALA A 24 -9.54 -4.24 -2.78
N LYS A 25 -9.03 -4.66 -3.94
CA LYS A 25 -9.30 -6.00 -4.51
C LYS A 25 -8.77 -7.12 -3.61
N PHE A 26 -7.58 -6.96 -3.06
CA PHE A 26 -6.97 -7.95 -2.18
C PHE A 26 -7.82 -8.12 -0.91
N LEU A 27 -8.15 -7.02 -0.24
CA LEU A 27 -8.94 -7.04 0.98
C LEU A 27 -10.33 -7.63 0.76
N HIS A 28 -11.03 -7.20 -0.30
CA HIS A 28 -12.35 -7.73 -0.63
C HIS A 28 -12.31 -9.23 -0.94
N LYS A 29 -11.30 -9.70 -1.70
CA LYS A 29 -11.15 -11.11 -2.05
C LYS A 29 -10.94 -12.01 -0.83
N HIS A 30 -10.30 -11.48 0.21
CA HIS A 30 -9.88 -12.25 1.38
C HIS A 30 -10.72 -11.96 2.63
N ASP A 31 -11.79 -11.17 2.49
CA ASP A 31 -12.67 -10.76 3.60
C ASP A 31 -11.87 -10.14 4.77
N LEU A 32 -10.99 -9.19 4.42
CA LEU A 32 -10.12 -8.47 5.34
C LEU A 32 -10.44 -6.98 5.33
N ASP A 33 -10.17 -6.30 6.45
CA ASP A 33 -10.46 -4.87 6.60
C ASP A 33 -9.24 -3.97 6.35
N LEU A 34 -8.03 -4.42 6.71
CA LEU A 34 -6.84 -3.58 6.79
C LEU A 34 -5.56 -4.35 6.45
N ILE A 35 -4.68 -3.73 5.66
CA ILE A 35 -3.28 -4.14 5.55
C ILE A 35 -2.42 -3.29 6.50
N CYS A 36 -1.67 -3.94 7.39
CA CYS A 36 -0.64 -3.30 8.21
C CYS A 36 0.75 -3.68 7.68
N ARG A 37 1.62 -2.68 7.42
CA ARG A 37 2.96 -2.90 6.86
C ARG A 37 3.98 -1.86 7.37
N ALA A 38 5.28 -2.06 7.07
CA ALA A 38 6.39 -1.21 7.54
C ALA A 38 7.26 -0.65 6.41
N HIS A 39 8.59 -0.84 6.38
CA HIS A 39 9.48 -0.68 5.20
C HIS A 39 9.66 0.72 4.56
N GLN A 40 8.75 1.69 4.69
CA GLN A 40 8.98 3.09 4.24
C GLN A 40 8.91 4.05 5.41
N VAL A 41 9.91 4.95 5.50
CA VAL A 41 9.88 6.11 6.40
C VAL A 41 8.68 6.96 6.04
N VAL A 42 7.90 7.37 7.03
CA VAL A 42 6.75 8.27 6.92
C VAL A 42 6.86 9.35 7.98
N GLU A 43 6.32 10.54 7.71
CA GLU A 43 6.57 11.77 8.49
C GLU A 43 6.20 11.62 9.97
N ASP A 44 5.00 11.12 10.27
CA ASP A 44 4.47 11.01 11.63
C ASP A 44 4.71 9.61 12.27
N GLY A 45 5.57 8.78 11.68
CA GLY A 45 5.77 7.38 12.10
C GLY A 45 4.60 6.45 11.72
N TYR A 46 3.48 6.99 11.22
CA TYR A 46 2.45 6.23 10.52
C TYR A 46 1.84 7.01 9.36
N GLU A 47 1.39 6.31 8.31
CA GLU A 47 0.63 6.93 7.21
C GLU A 47 -0.46 5.98 6.70
N PHE A 48 -1.65 6.52 6.43
CA PHE A 48 -2.73 5.80 5.77
C PHE A 48 -2.68 5.96 4.25
N PHE A 49 -2.97 4.88 3.54
CA PHE A 49 -3.12 4.80 2.09
C PHE A 49 -4.45 4.12 1.72
N ALA A 50 -4.86 4.24 0.45
CA ALA A 50 -6.03 3.56 -0.12
C ALA A 50 -7.31 3.71 0.73
N LYS A 51 -7.77 4.95 0.95
CA LYS A 51 -8.96 5.24 1.80
C LYS A 51 -8.87 4.60 3.20
N ARG A 52 -7.67 4.62 3.79
CA ARG A 52 -7.34 4.05 5.12
C ARG A 52 -7.39 2.53 5.20
N GLN A 53 -7.41 1.84 4.06
CA GLN A 53 -7.38 0.38 3.99
C GLN A 53 -5.95 -0.20 4.08
N LEU A 54 -4.93 0.64 4.04
CA LEU A 54 -3.55 0.26 4.31
C LEU A 54 -2.91 1.28 5.25
N VAL A 55 -2.17 0.80 6.25
CA VAL A 55 -1.36 1.61 7.15
C VAL A 55 0.11 1.21 7.05
N THR A 56 0.98 2.20 6.92
CA THR A 56 2.43 2.07 7.11
C THR A 56 2.77 2.47 8.53
N LEU A 57 3.56 1.66 9.24
CA LEU A 57 4.16 1.97 10.53
C LEU A 57 5.69 2.01 10.37
N PHE A 58 6.33 3.06 10.89
CA PHE A 58 7.78 3.22 10.84
C PHE A 58 8.35 3.76 12.15
#